data_AF-A0A4S8KKZ1-F1
#
_entry.id   AF-A0A4S8KKZ1-F1
#
_cell.length_a   1.000
_cell.length_b   1.000
_cell.length_c   1.000
_cell.angle_alpha   90.00
_cell.angle_beta   90.00
_cell.angle_gamma   90.00
#
_symmetry.space_group_name_H-M   'P 1'
#
loop_
_entity.id
_entity.type
_entity.pdbx_description
1 polymer ?
#
loop_
_entity_poly.entity_id
_entity_poly.type
_entity_poly.pdbx_seq_one_letter_code
_entity_poly.pdbx_strand_id
1 'polypeptide(L)'
;MSQTKQLNIVHWNDVYNISPQKPNPQSSETFDVSQFAQIVNDIRAKWSVDPDGKKNGLSFFSGDLFSPSVESSITRGSQMVPVMNYIAPDVALAGNHDFDFGYPQLVELAKDCNFPWLLSNITDSNTSKIPAGLQEFSIIERAGLKIGVVGLVGKDWIEAVASWPPNFVYKDLVEAGLELSKRLRDPAGEYKCDLILALTHCRLPHDIEIAKKLGALSPNAQKANSIASTHGVDIILGGHDHFLLRV
;
A
#
# COMPACT_ATOMS: atom_id res chain seq x y z
N MET A 1 -31.51 12.77 -6.98
CA MET A 1 -31.25 11.59 -6.12
C MET A 1 -29.75 11.39 -6.10
N SER A 2 -29.13 11.22 -4.92
CA SER A 2 -27.69 10.90 -4.86
C SER A 2 -27.47 9.52 -5.44
N GLN A 3 -26.69 9.42 -6.52
CA GLN A 3 -26.33 8.13 -7.11
C GLN A 3 -25.27 7.46 -6.23
N THR A 4 -25.50 6.22 -5.82
CA THR A 4 -24.49 5.44 -5.09
C THR A 4 -23.30 5.17 -6.00
N LYS A 5 -22.11 5.58 -5.57
CA LYS A 5 -20.84 5.25 -6.23
C LYS A 5 -20.30 3.94 -5.67
N GLN A 6 -19.76 3.08 -6.52
CA GLN A 6 -19.13 1.82 -6.13
C GLN A 6 -17.68 1.81 -6.60
N LEU A 7 -16.76 1.59 -5.66
CA LEU A 7 -15.33 1.43 -5.91
C LEU A 7 -14.93 0.02 -5.51
N ASN A 8 -14.41 -0.77 -6.45
CA ASN A 8 -13.87 -2.10 -6.15
C ASN A 8 -12.40 -1.98 -5.77
N ILE A 9 -11.95 -2.71 -4.75
CA ILE A 9 -10.55 -2.71 -4.32
C ILE A 9 -10.04 -4.15 -4.31
N VAL A 10 -8.87 -4.37 -4.90
CA VAL A 10 -8.08 -5.59 -4.71
C VAL A 10 -6.75 -5.21 -4.08
N HIS A 11 -6.34 -5.98 -3.09
CA HIS A 11 -5.16 -5.68 -2.29
C HIS A 11 -4.41 -6.97 -1.98
N TRP A 12 -3.09 -6.85 -1.92
CA TRP A 12 -2.20 -7.90 -1.49
C TRP A 12 -0.93 -7.28 -0.88
N ASN A 13 -0.14 -8.11 -0.20
CA ASN A 13 1.09 -7.74 0.49
C ASN A 13 2.03 -8.95 0.49
N ASP A 14 3.29 -8.73 0.85
CA ASP A 14 4.21 -9.79 1.25
C ASP A 14 4.37 -10.93 0.20
N VAL A 15 4.50 -10.54 -1.07
CA VAL A 15 4.65 -11.47 -2.20
C VAL A 15 6.02 -11.30 -2.87
N TYR A 16 6.95 -12.17 -2.51
CA TYR A 16 8.34 -12.09 -2.95
C TYR A 16 8.85 -13.38 -3.61
N ASN A 17 8.01 -14.42 -3.72
CA ASN A 17 8.35 -15.71 -4.32
C ASN A 17 7.78 -15.84 -5.74
N ILE A 18 8.61 -16.32 -6.67
CA ILE A 18 8.19 -16.68 -8.04
C ILE A 18 7.84 -18.16 -8.11
N SER A 19 8.66 -18.99 -7.44
CA SER A 19 8.53 -20.44 -7.45
C SER A 19 7.21 -20.91 -6.81
N PRO A 20 6.63 -22.05 -7.27
CA PRO A 20 5.38 -22.58 -6.73
C PRO A 20 5.41 -22.74 -5.21
N GLN A 21 4.38 -22.20 -4.54
CA GLN A 21 4.20 -22.26 -3.09
C GLN A 21 2.99 -23.11 -2.74
N LYS A 22 3.02 -23.75 -1.57
CA LYS A 22 1.83 -24.41 -1.03
C LYS A 22 0.96 -23.37 -0.30
N PRO A 23 -0.37 -23.35 -0.51
CA PRO A 23 -1.26 -22.43 0.20
C PRO A 23 -1.34 -22.73 1.71
N ASN A 24 -1.04 -23.96 2.11
CA ASN A 24 -0.82 -24.37 3.49
C ASN A 24 0.08 -25.63 3.51
N PRO A 25 0.73 -25.95 4.64
CA PRO A 25 1.67 -27.08 4.72
C PRO A 25 1.07 -28.45 4.32
N GLN A 26 -0.24 -28.62 4.48
CA GLN A 26 -0.96 -29.87 4.20
C GLN A 26 -1.41 -29.99 2.74
N SER A 27 -1.31 -28.93 1.95
CA SER A 27 -1.73 -28.94 0.54
C SER A 27 -0.85 -29.85 -0.31
N SER A 28 -1.47 -30.64 -1.19
CA SER A 28 -0.81 -31.34 -2.30
C SER A 28 -0.66 -30.44 -3.53
N GLU A 29 -1.48 -29.40 -3.64
CA GLU A 29 -1.45 -28.43 -4.73
C GLU A 29 -0.50 -27.29 -4.41
N THR A 30 0.10 -26.73 -5.47
CA THR A 30 0.92 -25.53 -5.41
C THR A 30 0.30 -24.43 -6.24
N PHE A 31 0.67 -23.21 -5.90
CA PHE A 31 0.27 -22.00 -6.61
C PHE A 31 1.51 -21.16 -6.88
N ASP A 32 1.68 -20.71 -8.12
CA ASP A 32 2.81 -19.87 -8.52
C ASP A 32 2.38 -18.43 -8.82
N VAL A 33 3.38 -17.61 -9.12
CA VAL A 33 3.18 -16.18 -9.37
C VAL A 33 2.39 -15.88 -10.66
N SER A 34 2.43 -16.78 -11.65
CA SER A 34 1.65 -16.62 -12.89
C SER A 34 0.17 -16.86 -12.63
N GLN A 35 -0.15 -17.87 -11.82
CA GLN A 35 -1.51 -18.13 -11.39
C GLN A 35 -2.00 -16.99 -10.48
N PHE A 36 -1.13 -16.41 -9.64
CA PHE A 36 -1.46 -15.21 -8.84
C PHE A 36 -1.88 -14.05 -9.73
N ALA A 37 -1.04 -13.72 -10.72
CA ALA A 37 -1.31 -12.66 -11.67
C ALA A 37 -2.63 -12.90 -12.43
N GLN A 38 -2.92 -14.14 -12.81
CA GLN A 38 -4.19 -14.49 -13.46
C GLN A 38 -5.39 -14.25 -12.54
N ILE A 39 -5.34 -14.67 -11.27
CA ILE A 39 -6.43 -14.42 -10.31
C ILE A 39 -6.69 -12.92 -10.16
N VAL A 40 -5.63 -12.13 -10.02
CA VAL A 40 -5.77 -10.67 -9.91
C VAL A 40 -6.42 -10.11 -11.18
N ASN A 41 -6.01 -10.55 -12.37
CA ASN A 41 -6.62 -10.13 -13.63
C ASN A 41 -8.09 -10.54 -13.75
N ASP A 42 -8.45 -11.75 -13.32
CA ASP A 42 -9.83 -12.26 -13.35
C ASP A 42 -10.74 -11.48 -12.39
N ILE A 43 -10.23 -11.09 -11.22
CA ILE A 43 -10.95 -10.20 -10.30
C ILE A 43 -11.17 -8.84 -10.98
N ARG A 44 -10.11 -8.25 -11.54
CA ARG A 44 -10.18 -6.95 -12.22
C ARG A 44 -11.04 -6.97 -13.47
N ALA A 45 -11.20 -8.11 -14.14
CA ALA A 45 -12.04 -8.25 -15.33
C ALA A 45 -13.54 -8.10 -15.01
N LYS A 46 -13.93 -8.30 -13.75
CA LYS A 46 -15.33 -8.16 -13.28
C LYS A 46 -15.73 -6.72 -12.94
N TRP A 47 -14.78 -5.80 -12.89
CA TRP A 47 -15.05 -4.41 -12.55
C TRP A 47 -15.80 -3.70 -13.68
N SER A 48 -16.75 -2.83 -13.32
CA SER A 48 -17.39 -1.97 -14.31
C SER A 48 -16.36 -1.03 -14.96
N VAL A 49 -16.67 -0.54 -16.16
CA VAL A 49 -15.78 0.32 -16.93
C VAL A 49 -16.49 1.63 -17.19
N ASP A 50 -15.83 2.74 -16.86
CA ASP A 50 -16.34 4.08 -17.15
C ASP A 50 -16.23 4.39 -18.66
N PRO A 51 -16.98 5.38 -19.19
CA PRO A 51 -16.95 5.74 -20.60
C PRO A 51 -15.56 6.13 -21.15
N ASP A 52 -14.63 6.50 -20.27
CA ASP A 52 -13.23 6.78 -20.61
C ASP A 52 -12.36 5.51 -20.76
N GLY A 53 -12.96 4.32 -20.63
CA GLY A 53 -12.31 3.02 -20.75
C GLY A 53 -11.63 2.54 -19.47
N LYS A 54 -11.70 3.30 -18.38
CA LYS A 54 -11.07 2.94 -17.11
C LYS A 54 -11.97 2.01 -16.29
N LYS A 55 -11.41 0.91 -15.80
CA LYS A 55 -12.09 0.02 -14.86
C LYS A 55 -12.30 0.72 -13.51
N ASN A 56 -13.50 0.64 -12.94
CA ASN A 56 -13.91 1.18 -11.64
C ASN A 56 -13.45 0.32 -10.46
N GLY A 57 -12.15 0.06 -10.43
CA GLY A 57 -11.51 -0.47 -9.24
C GLY A 57 -10.07 -0.01 -9.14
N LEU A 58 -9.50 -0.26 -7.97
CA LEU A 58 -8.13 0.06 -7.63
C LEU A 58 -7.44 -1.17 -7.07
N SER A 59 -6.14 -1.21 -7.30
CA SER A 59 -5.26 -2.28 -6.91
C SER A 59 -4.10 -1.73 -6.10
N PHE A 60 -3.85 -2.33 -4.94
CA PHE A 60 -2.83 -1.83 -4.01
C PHE A 60 -1.92 -2.93 -3.55
N PHE A 61 -0.66 -2.57 -3.32
CA PHE A 61 0.34 -3.47 -2.77
C PHE A 61 0.95 -2.87 -1.50
N SER A 62 0.84 -3.57 -0.37
CA SER A 62 1.35 -3.06 0.92
C SER A 62 2.73 -3.63 1.27
N GLY A 63 3.69 -3.60 0.34
CA GLY A 63 5.12 -3.81 0.63
C GLY A 63 5.60 -5.25 0.78
N ASP A 64 6.92 -5.39 0.90
CA ASP A 64 7.70 -6.63 0.95
C ASP A 64 7.62 -7.43 -0.35
N LEU A 65 8.16 -6.82 -1.41
CA LEU A 65 8.24 -7.39 -2.75
C LEU A 65 9.61 -7.98 -3.06
N PHE A 66 10.67 -7.26 -2.71
CA PHE A 66 11.99 -7.53 -3.27
C PHE A 66 12.75 -8.64 -2.54
N SER A 67 12.36 -8.99 -1.32
CA SER A 67 13.02 -9.96 -0.43
C SER A 67 11.97 -10.58 0.51
N PRO A 68 12.20 -11.75 1.17
CA PRO A 68 13.41 -12.58 1.17
C PRO A 68 13.25 -13.95 0.50
N SER A 69 13.00 -13.98 -0.81
CA SER A 69 13.03 -15.24 -1.56
C SER A 69 14.44 -15.77 -1.81
N VAL A 70 14.55 -17.06 -2.15
CA VAL A 70 15.83 -17.65 -2.56
C VAL A 70 16.36 -16.94 -3.79
N GLU A 71 15.48 -16.62 -4.74
CA GLU A 71 15.79 -15.87 -5.95
C GLU A 71 16.32 -14.47 -5.64
N SER A 72 15.77 -13.77 -4.64
CA SER A 72 16.23 -12.43 -4.26
C SER A 72 17.65 -12.43 -3.72
N SER A 73 18.13 -13.52 -3.12
CA SER A 73 19.52 -13.64 -2.65
C SER A 73 20.55 -13.54 -3.79
N ILE A 74 20.14 -13.86 -5.02
CA ILE A 74 20.99 -13.80 -6.22
C ILE A 74 20.68 -12.54 -7.03
N THR A 75 19.41 -12.27 -7.27
CA THR A 75 18.94 -11.20 -8.17
C THR A 75 18.76 -9.86 -7.47
N ARG A 76 18.87 -9.82 -6.14
CA ARG A 76 18.72 -8.62 -5.32
C ARG A 76 17.41 -7.88 -5.57
N GLY A 77 16.30 -8.61 -5.75
CA GLY A 77 14.94 -8.07 -5.90
C GLY A 77 14.47 -7.90 -7.34
N SER A 78 15.38 -7.88 -8.33
CA SER A 78 15.03 -7.60 -9.72
C SER A 78 14.12 -8.67 -10.35
N GLN A 79 14.05 -9.86 -9.77
CA GLN A 79 13.20 -10.96 -10.25
C GLN A 79 11.71 -10.60 -10.22
N MET A 80 11.27 -9.81 -9.23
CA MET A 80 9.85 -9.49 -9.04
C MET A 80 9.39 -8.28 -9.85
N VAL A 81 10.31 -7.44 -10.34
CA VAL A 81 9.99 -6.26 -11.16
C VAL A 81 9.12 -6.59 -12.38
N PRO A 82 9.50 -7.54 -13.28
CA PRO A 82 8.67 -7.85 -14.45
C PRO A 82 7.29 -8.39 -14.07
N VAL A 83 7.20 -9.17 -12.99
CA VAL A 83 5.93 -9.71 -12.48
C VAL A 83 5.02 -8.57 -12.02
N MET A 84 5.53 -7.68 -11.16
CA MET A 84 4.71 -6.60 -10.62
C MET A 84 4.39 -5.54 -11.66
N ASN A 85 5.25 -5.33 -12.66
CA ASN A 85 4.92 -4.49 -13.81
C ASN A 85 3.80 -5.05 -14.68
N TYR A 86 3.69 -6.39 -14.76
CA TYR A 86 2.57 -7.04 -15.43
C TYR A 86 1.27 -6.92 -14.61
N ILE A 87 1.35 -7.13 -13.28
CA ILE A 87 0.19 -7.00 -12.39
C ILE A 87 -0.24 -5.54 -12.24
N ALA A 88 0.70 -4.60 -12.25
CA ALA A 88 0.53 -3.15 -12.19
C ALA A 88 -0.49 -2.70 -11.11
N PRO A 89 -0.13 -2.74 -9.81
CA PRO A 89 -0.90 -2.03 -8.80
C PRO A 89 -0.98 -0.54 -9.13
N ASP A 90 -2.06 0.12 -8.73
CA ASP A 90 -2.18 1.58 -8.86
C ASP A 90 -1.18 2.30 -7.94
N VAL A 91 -0.91 1.73 -6.76
CA VAL A 91 0.08 2.24 -5.79
C VAL A 91 0.68 1.11 -4.96
N ALA A 92 1.97 1.21 -4.66
CA ALA A 92 2.68 0.36 -3.71
C ALA A 92 3.17 1.16 -2.49
N LEU A 93 3.27 0.50 -1.33
CA LEU A 93 4.03 0.98 -0.16
C LEU A 93 5.35 0.21 -0.08
N ALA A 94 6.44 0.88 0.29
CA ALA A 94 7.69 0.19 0.61
C ALA A 94 7.57 -0.53 1.97
N GLY A 95 7.84 -1.84 1.98
CA GLY A 95 7.98 -2.68 3.17
C GLY A 95 9.43 -2.79 3.65
N ASN A 96 9.68 -3.47 4.77
CA ASN A 96 11.00 -3.47 5.42
C ASN A 96 11.98 -4.31 4.61
N HIS A 97 11.50 -5.40 4.03
CA HIS A 97 12.29 -6.28 3.17
C HIS A 97 12.61 -5.65 1.82
N ASP A 98 11.91 -4.59 1.42
CA ASP A 98 12.29 -3.80 0.25
C ASP A 98 13.60 -3.02 0.45
N PHE A 99 14.04 -2.85 1.71
CA PHE A 99 15.32 -2.22 2.08
C PHE A 99 16.47 -3.21 2.31
N ASP A 100 16.25 -4.53 2.25
CA ASP A 100 17.26 -5.55 2.60
C ASP A 100 18.55 -5.43 1.79
N PHE A 101 18.45 -4.95 0.54
CA PHE A 101 19.60 -4.76 -0.36
C PHE A 101 20.16 -3.33 -0.34
N GLY A 102 19.67 -2.50 0.58
CA GLY A 102 20.03 -1.09 0.76
C GLY A 102 19.12 -0.13 0.00
N TYR A 103 18.95 1.07 0.53
CA TYR A 103 18.13 2.13 -0.08
C TYR A 103 18.51 2.47 -1.54
N PRO A 104 19.79 2.52 -1.96
CA PRO A 104 20.12 2.72 -3.37
C PRO A 104 19.53 1.65 -4.29
N GLN A 105 19.52 0.38 -3.86
CA GLN A 105 18.94 -0.71 -4.65
C GLN A 105 17.41 -0.57 -4.73
N LEU A 106 16.75 -0.24 -3.61
CA LEU A 106 15.32 0.06 -3.59
C LEU A 106 14.96 1.15 -4.62
N VAL A 107 15.75 2.23 -4.67
CA VAL A 107 15.51 3.33 -5.62
C VAL A 107 15.62 2.87 -7.08
N GLU A 108 16.60 2.03 -7.42
CA GLU A 108 16.72 1.49 -8.78
C GLU A 108 15.56 0.55 -9.11
N LEU A 109 15.21 -0.37 -8.22
CA LEU A 109 14.09 -1.29 -8.44
C LEU A 109 12.74 -0.55 -8.55
N ALA A 110 12.53 0.47 -7.72
CA ALA A 110 11.33 1.31 -7.78
C ALA A 110 11.24 2.11 -9.08
N LYS A 111 12.38 2.56 -9.65
CA LYS A 111 12.42 3.20 -10.98
C LYS A 111 12.05 2.24 -12.10
N ASP A 112 12.43 0.97 -11.97
CA ASP A 112 12.09 -0.06 -12.94
C ASP A 112 10.62 -0.51 -12.83
N CYS A 113 9.92 -0.14 -11.75
CA CYS A 113 8.48 -0.33 -11.61
C CYS A 113 7.66 0.72 -12.37
N ASN A 114 6.53 0.31 -12.96
CA ASN A 114 5.63 1.20 -13.71
C ASN A 114 4.50 1.82 -12.86
N PHE A 115 4.64 1.78 -11.54
CA PHE A 115 3.69 2.28 -10.55
C PHE A 115 4.42 3.02 -9.42
N PRO A 116 3.75 3.96 -8.74
CA PRO A 116 4.37 4.75 -7.67
C PRO A 116 4.55 3.92 -6.39
N TRP A 117 5.67 4.17 -5.70
CA TRP A 117 5.97 3.67 -4.37
C TRP A 117 5.84 4.77 -3.33
N LEU A 118 5.14 4.51 -2.23
CA LEU A 118 4.91 5.46 -1.15
C LEU A 118 5.77 5.19 0.08
N LEU A 119 6.12 6.27 0.77
CA LEU A 119 6.67 6.24 2.13
C LEU A 119 6.41 7.60 2.81
N SER A 120 5.19 7.77 3.32
CA SER A 120 4.62 9.07 3.69
C SER A 120 5.13 9.64 5.01
N ASN A 121 5.53 8.79 5.96
CA ASN A 121 5.92 9.21 7.31
C ASN A 121 7.43 9.16 7.56
N ILE A 122 8.23 9.17 6.49
CA ILE A 122 9.70 9.25 6.55
C ILE A 122 10.16 10.47 5.76
N THR A 123 11.05 11.26 6.35
CA THR A 123 11.69 12.40 5.67
C THR A 123 13.21 12.25 5.66
N ASP A 124 13.86 12.70 4.59
CA ASP A 124 15.31 12.80 4.53
C ASP A 124 15.73 14.15 5.10
N SER A 125 16.45 14.15 6.23
CA SER A 125 16.92 15.37 6.90
C SER A 125 17.91 16.20 6.06
N ASN A 126 18.58 15.60 5.06
CA ASN A 126 19.46 16.34 4.15
C ASN A 126 18.67 17.21 3.16
N THR A 127 17.47 16.77 2.78
CA THR A 127 16.66 17.44 1.73
C THR A 127 15.38 18.07 2.28
N SER A 128 14.99 17.71 3.51
CA SER A 128 13.70 18.04 4.13
C SER A 128 12.49 17.61 3.27
N LYS A 129 12.64 16.50 2.53
CA LYS A 129 11.62 15.93 1.64
C LYS A 129 11.49 14.44 1.88
N ILE A 130 10.48 13.82 1.25
CA ILE A 130 10.38 12.36 1.16
C ILE A 130 11.64 11.80 0.48
N PRO A 131 12.14 10.62 0.92
CA PRO A 131 13.22 9.91 0.25
C PRO A 131 13.04 9.85 -1.27
N ALA A 132 14.09 10.21 -2.01
CA ALA A 132 14.09 10.16 -3.47
C ALA A 132 13.67 8.78 -4.00
N GLY A 133 12.98 8.75 -5.14
CA GLY A 133 12.42 7.51 -5.71
C GLY A 133 11.13 7.02 -5.05
N LEU A 134 10.73 7.61 -3.93
CA LEU A 134 9.44 7.35 -3.26
C LEU A 134 8.59 8.62 -3.25
N GLN A 135 7.29 8.48 -3.00
CA GLN A 135 6.33 9.58 -2.98
C GLN A 135 5.64 9.72 -1.62
N GLU A 136 5.25 10.95 -1.29
CA GLU A 136 4.54 11.25 -0.04
C GLU A 136 3.12 10.69 -0.06
N PHE A 137 2.44 10.79 -1.19
CA PHE A 137 1.09 10.30 -1.41
C PHE A 137 0.84 10.19 -2.91
N SER A 138 -0.25 9.52 -3.27
CA SER A 138 -0.76 9.47 -4.65
C SER A 138 -2.20 9.97 -4.67
N ILE A 139 -2.58 10.70 -5.72
CA ILE A 139 -3.97 11.11 -5.96
C ILE A 139 -4.51 10.35 -7.16
N ILE A 140 -5.60 9.62 -6.97
CA ILE A 140 -6.21 8.81 -8.02
C ILE A 140 -7.68 9.19 -8.14
N GLU A 141 -8.12 9.45 -9.37
CA GLU A 141 -9.54 9.62 -9.68
C GLU A 141 -10.12 8.32 -10.25
N ARG A 142 -11.15 7.79 -9.59
CA ARG A 142 -11.80 6.53 -10.00
C ARG A 142 -13.24 6.45 -9.57
N ALA A 143 -14.12 5.90 -10.42
CA ALA A 143 -15.55 5.80 -10.14
C ALA A 143 -16.17 7.15 -9.72
N GLY A 144 -15.67 8.24 -10.31
CA GLY A 144 -16.03 9.61 -9.97
C GLY A 144 -15.63 10.09 -8.56
N LEU A 145 -14.71 9.40 -7.89
CA LEU A 145 -14.15 9.78 -6.58
C LEU A 145 -12.70 10.21 -6.76
N LYS A 146 -12.27 11.25 -6.04
CA LYS A 146 -10.87 11.61 -5.88
C LYS A 146 -10.32 11.02 -4.58
N ILE A 147 -9.34 10.15 -4.69
CA ILE A 147 -8.83 9.32 -3.59
C ILE A 147 -7.38 9.69 -3.33
N GLY A 148 -7.07 10.11 -2.11
CA GLY A 148 -5.70 10.27 -1.64
C GLY A 148 -5.20 8.97 -1.02
N VAL A 149 -4.04 8.50 -1.46
CA VAL A 149 -3.40 7.27 -0.96
C VAL A 149 -2.13 7.66 -0.24
N VAL A 150 -1.99 7.22 1.01
CA VAL A 150 -0.81 7.43 1.86
C VAL A 150 -0.20 6.08 2.25
N GLY A 151 1.12 6.02 2.41
CA GLY A 151 1.87 4.84 2.82
C GLY A 151 2.52 5.06 4.18
N LEU A 152 2.05 4.37 5.22
CA LEU A 152 2.45 4.58 6.61
C LEU A 152 3.14 3.34 7.15
N VAL A 153 4.37 3.49 7.64
CA VAL A 153 5.14 2.39 8.25
C VAL A 153 5.26 2.57 9.76
N GLY A 154 5.34 1.46 10.50
CA GLY A 154 5.56 1.46 11.94
C GLY A 154 6.99 1.87 12.32
N LYS A 155 7.22 2.18 13.60
CA LYS A 155 8.59 2.39 14.10
C LYS A 155 9.35 1.07 14.26
N ASP A 156 8.64 0.03 14.71
CA ASP A 156 9.13 -1.35 14.83
C ASP A 156 9.59 -1.92 13.48
N TRP A 157 8.92 -1.54 12.40
CA TRP A 157 9.31 -1.82 11.02
C TRP A 157 10.71 -1.29 10.69
N ILE A 158 11.07 -0.07 11.13
CA ILE A 158 12.39 0.53 10.88
C ILE A 158 13.48 -0.29 11.58
N GLU A 159 13.20 -0.76 12.79
CA GLU A 159 14.13 -1.56 13.58
C GLU A 159 14.44 -2.90 12.93
N ALA A 160 13.57 -3.39 12.04
CA ALA A 160 13.79 -4.60 11.25
C ALA A 160 14.65 -4.37 9.99
N VAL A 161 14.90 -3.11 9.60
CA VAL A 161 15.72 -2.79 8.41
C VAL A 161 17.20 -2.81 8.77
N ALA A 162 17.94 -3.78 8.22
CA ALA A 162 19.35 -4.00 8.56
C ALA A 162 20.28 -2.80 8.23
N SER A 163 19.95 -2.02 7.20
CA SER A 163 20.77 -0.88 6.75
C SER A 163 19.91 0.37 6.57
N TRP A 164 19.33 0.84 7.67
CA TRP A 164 18.53 2.07 7.66
C TRP A 164 19.40 3.32 7.40
N PRO A 165 19.05 4.20 6.44
CA PRO A 165 19.78 5.45 6.22
C PRO A 165 19.72 6.36 7.45
N PRO A 166 20.87 6.82 7.99
CA PRO A 166 20.91 7.57 9.26
C PRO A 166 20.27 8.96 9.17
N ASN A 167 20.16 9.51 7.96
CA ASN A 167 19.51 10.79 7.69
C ASN A 167 17.99 10.69 7.58
N PHE A 168 17.40 9.48 7.55
CA PHE A 168 15.95 9.29 7.48
C PHE A 168 15.32 9.45 8.86
N VAL A 169 14.37 10.38 8.94
CA VAL A 169 13.66 10.77 10.15
C VAL A 169 12.24 10.23 10.08
N TYR A 170 11.92 9.39 11.06
CA TYR A 170 10.58 8.86 11.27
C TYR A 170 9.68 9.92 11.90
N LYS A 171 8.49 10.07 11.34
CA LYS A 171 7.36 10.74 11.95
C LYS A 171 6.34 9.71 12.43
N ASP A 172 5.74 9.96 13.59
CA ASP A 172 4.65 9.12 14.08
C ASP A 172 3.58 8.96 13.01
N LEU A 173 3.22 7.71 12.72
CA LEU A 173 2.37 7.38 11.60
C LEU A 173 0.93 7.89 11.78
N VAL A 174 0.43 8.01 13.02
CA VAL A 174 -0.89 8.58 13.30
C VAL A 174 -0.87 10.08 13.08
N GLU A 175 0.17 10.75 13.58
CA GLU A 175 0.38 12.18 13.34
C GLU A 175 0.48 12.48 11.84
N ALA A 176 1.32 11.74 11.11
CA ALA A 176 1.47 11.88 9.66
C ALA A 176 0.15 11.61 8.90
N GLY A 177 -0.57 10.54 9.26
CA GLY A 177 -1.86 10.20 8.65
C GLY A 177 -2.92 11.28 8.85
N LEU A 178 -3.01 11.88 10.05
CA LEU A 178 -3.94 12.97 10.33
C LEU A 178 -3.57 14.26 9.58
N GLU A 179 -2.29 14.61 9.51
CA GLU A 179 -1.83 15.78 8.77
C GLU A 179 -2.08 15.64 7.27
N LEU A 180 -1.75 14.48 6.70
CA LEU A 180 -2.02 14.20 5.29
C LEU A 180 -3.52 14.19 5.01
N SER A 181 -4.33 13.61 5.89
CA SER A 181 -5.78 13.68 5.74
C SER A 181 -6.31 15.12 5.74
N LYS A 182 -5.79 15.98 6.63
CA LYS A 182 -6.12 17.42 6.64
C LYS A 182 -5.73 18.09 5.33
N ARG A 183 -4.48 17.91 4.88
CA ARG A 183 -3.96 18.52 3.65
C ARG A 183 -4.69 18.04 2.39
N LEU A 184 -4.93 16.74 2.28
CA LEU A 184 -5.50 16.13 1.08
C LEU A 184 -7.01 16.34 0.98
N ARG A 185 -7.73 16.43 2.11
CA ARG A 185 -9.18 16.69 2.13
C ARG A 185 -9.57 18.16 2.23
N ASP A 186 -8.62 19.08 2.40
CA ASP A 186 -8.95 20.51 2.58
C ASP A 186 -9.81 21.02 1.42
N PRO A 187 -11.05 21.49 1.66
CA PRO A 187 -11.93 22.01 0.61
C PRO A 187 -11.40 23.29 -0.04
N ALA A 188 -10.56 24.05 0.68
CA ALA A 188 -9.84 25.20 0.16
C ALA A 188 -8.48 24.83 -0.48
N GLY A 189 -8.03 23.59 -0.29
CA GLY A 189 -6.76 23.08 -0.79
C GLY A 189 -6.78 22.67 -2.26
N GLU A 190 -5.64 22.21 -2.75
CA GLU A 190 -5.46 21.79 -4.14
C GLU A 190 -6.16 20.45 -4.45
N TYR A 191 -6.01 19.48 -3.54
CA TYR A 191 -6.39 18.10 -3.82
C TYR A 191 -7.89 17.86 -3.67
N LYS A 192 -8.50 18.21 -2.53
CA LYS A 192 -9.94 18.05 -2.27
C LYS A 192 -10.40 16.59 -2.44
N CYS A 193 -9.67 15.66 -1.83
CA CYS A 193 -9.97 14.24 -1.88
C CYS A 193 -11.29 13.92 -1.15
N ASP A 194 -12.10 13.07 -1.78
CA ASP A 194 -13.33 12.51 -1.20
C ASP A 194 -13.01 11.42 -0.17
N LEU A 195 -11.94 10.65 -0.42
CA LEU A 195 -11.49 9.53 0.42
C LEU A 195 -9.99 9.58 0.65
N ILE A 196 -9.55 9.05 1.79
CA ILE A 196 -8.16 8.83 2.14
C ILE A 196 -7.96 7.36 2.48
N LEU A 197 -7.09 6.70 1.73
CA LEU A 197 -6.72 5.30 1.93
C LEU A 197 -5.29 5.25 2.46
N ALA A 198 -5.07 4.48 3.53
CA ALA A 198 -3.75 4.19 4.07
C ALA A 198 -3.31 2.78 3.67
N LEU A 199 -2.22 2.68 2.93
CA LEU A 199 -1.42 1.47 2.90
C LEU A 199 -0.56 1.48 4.17
N THR A 200 -0.54 0.36 4.89
CA THR A 200 0.31 0.20 6.06
C THR A 200 1.18 -1.04 5.93
N HIS A 201 2.37 -0.97 6.51
CA HIS A 201 3.25 -2.13 6.66
C HIS A 201 3.63 -2.25 8.15
N CYS A 202 2.64 -2.67 8.92
CA CYS A 202 2.71 -2.82 10.38
C CYS A 202 2.16 -4.19 10.76
N ARG A 203 2.51 -4.68 11.94
CA ARG A 203 1.81 -5.83 12.54
C ARG A 203 0.32 -5.52 12.72
N LEU A 204 -0.54 -6.51 12.53
CA LEU A 204 -1.99 -6.45 12.66
C LEU A 204 -2.47 -5.85 13.99
N PRO A 205 -1.91 -6.17 15.18
CA PRO A 205 -2.34 -5.51 16.41
C PRO A 205 -2.12 -3.99 16.36
N HIS A 206 -1.03 -3.56 15.73
CA HIS A 206 -0.72 -2.15 15.56
C HIS A 206 -1.66 -1.52 14.51
N ASP A 207 -1.90 -2.17 13.37
CA ASP A 207 -2.90 -1.70 12.39
C ASP A 207 -4.29 -1.51 13.01
N ILE A 208 -4.74 -2.42 13.88
CA ILE A 208 -6.02 -2.29 14.60
C ILE A 208 -6.02 -1.08 15.53
N GLU A 209 -4.91 -0.81 16.21
CA GLU A 209 -4.77 0.37 17.08
C GLU A 209 -4.81 1.67 16.26
N ILE A 210 -4.05 1.69 15.17
CA ILE A 210 -3.93 2.83 14.25
C ILE A 210 -5.28 3.11 13.58
N ALA A 211 -6.00 2.08 13.14
CA ALA A 211 -7.33 2.21 12.55
C ALA A 211 -8.28 2.98 13.48
N LYS A 212 -8.24 2.70 14.79
CA LYS A 212 -9.05 3.42 15.78
C LYS A 212 -8.62 4.88 15.91
N LYS A 213 -7.31 5.15 15.94
CA LYS A 213 -6.75 6.49 16.09
C LYS A 213 -6.95 7.37 14.84
N LEU A 214 -6.90 6.77 13.66
CA LEU A 214 -7.12 7.44 12.37
C LEU A 214 -8.57 7.43 11.91
N GLY A 215 -9.50 6.85 12.68
CA GLY A 215 -10.92 6.84 12.32
C GLY A 215 -11.29 5.89 11.18
N ALA A 216 -10.47 4.89 10.86
CA ALA A 216 -10.80 3.83 9.90
C ALA A 216 -11.74 2.81 10.55
N LEU A 217 -12.99 3.23 10.75
CA LEU A 217 -13.99 2.47 11.50
C LEU A 217 -14.84 1.60 10.58
N SER A 218 -15.19 0.40 11.04
CA SER A 218 -16.14 -0.47 10.34
C SER A 218 -17.53 0.18 10.23
N PRO A 219 -18.38 -0.22 9.26
CA PRO A 219 -19.73 0.33 9.13
C PRO A 219 -20.57 0.23 10.42
N ASN A 220 -20.35 -0.82 11.22
CA ASN A 220 -21.03 -0.95 12.51
C ASN A 220 -20.50 0.03 13.57
N ALA A 221 -19.18 0.25 13.64
CA ALA A 221 -18.60 1.21 14.56
C ALA A 221 -19.00 2.66 14.21
N GLN A 222 -19.16 2.96 12.92
CA GLN A 222 -19.60 4.28 12.46
C GLN A 222 -21.04 4.64 12.86
N LYS A 223 -21.89 3.65 13.19
CA LYS A 223 -23.25 3.91 13.72
C LYS A 223 -23.21 4.63 15.07
N ALA A 224 -22.18 4.36 15.87
CA ALA A 224 -21.98 5.01 17.16
C ALA A 224 -21.14 6.29 17.04
N ASN A 225 -20.12 6.27 16.18
CA ASN A 225 -19.20 7.39 15.96
C ASN A 225 -19.02 7.65 14.47
N SER A 226 -19.83 8.57 13.91
CA SER A 226 -19.70 8.93 12.49
C SER A 226 -18.35 9.61 12.22
N ILE A 227 -17.71 9.22 11.12
CA ILE A 227 -16.41 9.76 10.69
C ILE A 227 -16.54 10.68 9.45
N ALA A 228 -17.77 10.90 8.96
CA ALA A 228 -18.02 11.55 7.67
C ALA A 228 -17.50 12.99 7.57
N SER A 229 -17.25 13.66 8.71
CA SER A 229 -16.71 15.02 8.77
C SER A 229 -15.45 15.12 9.63
N THR A 230 -14.83 13.98 9.95
CA THR A 230 -13.59 13.95 10.74
C THR A 230 -12.40 13.72 9.82
N HIS A 231 -11.28 14.40 10.11
CA HIS A 231 -10.01 14.03 9.49
C HIS A 231 -9.53 12.67 10.01
N GLY A 232 -8.96 11.90 9.10
CA GLY A 232 -8.65 10.50 9.28
C GLY A 232 -8.51 9.75 7.96
N VAL A 233 -8.41 8.43 8.04
CA VAL A 233 -8.36 7.53 6.88
C VAL A 233 -9.62 6.67 6.87
N ASP A 234 -10.19 6.41 5.70
CA ASP A 234 -11.42 5.63 5.58
C ASP A 234 -11.15 4.12 5.58
N ILE A 235 -9.99 3.73 5.03
CA ILE A 235 -9.58 2.35 4.83
C ILE A 235 -8.09 2.23 5.15
N ILE A 236 -7.74 1.17 5.87
CA ILE A 236 -6.35 0.72 6.06
C ILE A 236 -6.19 -0.63 5.36
N LEU A 237 -5.13 -0.75 4.56
CA LEU A 237 -4.73 -1.99 3.89
C LEU A 237 -3.30 -2.35 4.33
N GLY A 238 -3.19 -3.33 5.22
CA GLY A 238 -1.97 -3.71 5.92
C GLY A 238 -1.08 -4.75 5.21
N GLY A 239 -0.03 -5.19 5.91
CA GLY A 239 0.97 -6.18 5.47
C GLY A 239 1.75 -6.77 6.66
N HIS A 240 2.98 -7.23 6.42
CA HIS A 240 4.00 -7.62 7.40
C HIS A 240 3.79 -8.95 8.14
N ASP A 241 2.59 -9.24 8.65
CA ASP A 241 2.36 -10.42 9.52
C ASP A 241 2.10 -11.73 8.75
N HIS A 242 1.85 -11.65 7.44
CA HIS A 242 1.44 -12.77 6.57
C HIS A 242 0.21 -13.52 7.10
N PHE A 243 -0.64 -12.85 7.87
CA PHE A 243 -1.87 -13.43 8.39
C PHE A 243 -2.96 -13.50 7.32
N LEU A 244 -3.60 -14.67 7.22
CA LEU A 244 -4.82 -14.81 6.44
C LEU A 244 -6.00 -14.22 7.20
N LEU A 245 -6.43 -13.02 6.81
CA LEU A 245 -7.67 -12.42 7.28
C LEU A 245 -8.84 -12.84 6.37
N ARG A 246 -9.95 -13.25 6.98
CA ARG A 246 -11.22 -13.49 6.27
C ARG A 246 -12.17 -12.36 6.63
N VAL A 247 -12.52 -11.56 5.63
CA VAL A 247 -13.46 -10.42 5.74
C VAL A 247 -14.85 -10.84 5.27
#